data_AF-A0A9J8DEA2-F1
#
_entry.id   AF-A0A9J8DEA2-F1
#
_cell.length_a   1.000
_cell.length_b   1.000
_cell.length_c   1.000
_cell.angle_alpha   90.00
_cell.angle_beta   90.00
_cell.angle_gamma   90.00
#
_symmetry.space_group_name_H-M   'P 1'
#
loop_
_entity.id
_entity.type
_entity.pdbx_description
1 polymer ?
#
loop_
_entity_poly.entity_id
_entity_poly.type
_entity_poly.pdbx_seq_one_letter_code
_entity_poly.pdbx_strand_id
1 'polypeptide(L)'
;MTISADCWFWRVTAAAPSGSSVSSVGDINIIMASVTFRDCFLCVSALITFVSVFVTGADFVRFVSFRAIYHNLSGAAPLCRDSVPWSVALRDGVVLKAVAVDVFLLVLFSVQHSLLAWTPVKQVCQNVFGVLFRSVYCFTTAAALQILMHYWQPVTSAPCLWSVRTAPWDIWFPLICFILHFLCWAIICSILLIFDYPELLGIKQVYYECLGLGDPLLLKSERAQRLYAHLRHPVCVELLTVLWLLPTFPLDRLLLAVYLSAYLILAHSLDAQDCAYLRRQLRSKLQLFSAPLEGSDQSNNTHKTD
;
A
#
# COMPACT_ATOMS: atom_id res chain seq x y z
N MET A 1 -16.85 10.66 -15.53
CA MET A 1 -15.65 11.08 -14.78
C MET A 1 -14.49 10.19 -15.21
N THR A 2 -13.77 10.60 -16.24
CA THR A 2 -12.54 9.94 -16.68
C THR A 2 -11.46 10.27 -15.66
N ILE A 3 -11.10 9.30 -14.82
CA ILE A 3 -9.97 9.39 -13.89
C ILE A 3 -8.72 9.42 -14.76
N SER A 4 -8.15 10.60 -14.98
CA SER A 4 -6.94 10.76 -15.79
C SER A 4 -5.79 9.97 -15.18
N ALA A 5 -4.98 9.35 -16.02
CA ALA A 5 -3.79 8.57 -15.67
C ALA A 5 -2.72 9.41 -14.92
N ASP A 6 -2.92 10.73 -14.81
CA ASP A 6 -2.08 11.69 -14.08
C ASP A 6 -2.33 11.74 -12.56
N CYS A 7 -3.40 11.10 -12.07
CA CYS A 7 -3.75 11.07 -10.64
C CYS A 7 -2.62 10.50 -9.75
N TRP A 8 -1.71 9.71 -10.31
CA TRP A 8 -0.77 8.93 -9.52
C TRP A 8 0.69 9.39 -9.63
N PHE A 9 0.98 10.41 -10.47
CA PHE A 9 2.36 10.84 -10.71
C PHE A 9 2.77 12.07 -9.90
N TRP A 10 3.88 11.93 -9.18
CA TRP A 10 4.51 12.93 -8.33
C TRP A 10 5.65 13.61 -9.11
N ARG A 11 5.31 14.67 -9.86
CA ARG A 11 6.30 15.66 -10.29
C ARG A 11 6.24 16.85 -9.34
N VAL A 12 7.29 17.09 -8.59
CA VAL A 12 7.51 18.33 -7.83
C VAL A 12 8.47 19.18 -8.66
N THR A 13 8.00 20.33 -9.12
CA THR A 13 8.87 21.42 -9.59
C THR A 13 9.24 22.26 -8.37
N ALA A 14 10.49 22.20 -7.93
CA ALA A 14 10.99 23.05 -6.86
C ALA A 14 11.38 24.43 -7.42
N ALA A 15 10.92 25.50 -6.78
CA ALA A 15 11.46 26.85 -6.93
C ALA A 15 12.57 27.05 -5.88
N ALA A 16 13.72 27.56 -6.29
CA ALA A 16 14.88 27.80 -5.43
C ALA A 16 14.63 28.96 -4.45
N PRO A 17 15.07 28.89 -3.18
CA PRO A 17 15.04 30.04 -2.29
C PRO A 17 16.25 30.96 -2.56
N SER A 18 15.95 32.24 -2.76
CA SER A 18 16.91 33.34 -2.86
C SER A 18 17.50 33.68 -1.50
N GLY A 19 18.83 33.75 -1.43
CA GLY A 19 19.58 34.06 -0.20
C GLY A 19 19.41 35.50 0.27
N SER A 20 19.29 35.68 1.59
CA SER A 20 19.40 36.96 2.28
C SER A 20 20.42 36.84 3.42
N SER A 21 21.35 37.79 3.46
CA SER A 21 22.42 37.93 4.45
C SER A 21 21.88 38.28 5.85
N VAL A 22 22.40 37.64 6.91
CA VAL A 22 22.00 37.88 8.31
C VAL A 22 23.20 38.37 9.13
N SER A 23 22.96 39.34 10.00
CA SER A 23 23.96 40.07 10.78
C SER A 23 23.55 40.21 12.26
N SER A 24 23.73 39.16 13.09
CA SER A 24 23.96 39.21 14.55
C SER A 24 23.99 37.80 15.18
N VAL A 25 24.78 37.58 16.23
CA VAL A 25 24.89 36.29 16.97
C VAL A 25 23.59 35.90 17.68
N GLY A 26 22.76 36.89 18.08
CA GLY A 26 21.44 36.65 18.67
C GLY A 26 20.44 36.04 17.68
N ASP A 27 20.48 36.49 16.42
CA ASP A 27 19.64 35.97 15.35
C ASP A 27 20.02 34.53 14.99
N ILE A 28 21.31 34.19 15.08
CA ILE A 28 21.81 32.84 14.81
C ILE A 28 21.23 31.82 15.80
N ASN A 29 21.16 32.15 17.10
CA ASN A 29 20.61 31.23 18.10
C ASN A 29 19.09 31.01 17.94
N ILE A 30 18.35 32.06 17.61
CA ILE A 30 16.90 31.97 17.35
C ILE A 30 16.64 31.18 16.07
N ILE A 31 17.42 31.42 15.01
CA ILE A 31 17.34 30.67 13.75
C ILE A 31 17.68 29.19 13.99
N MET A 32 18.79 28.88 14.68
CA MET A 32 19.16 27.50 14.99
C MET A 32 18.10 26.77 15.83
N ALA A 33 17.54 27.43 16.85
CA ALA A 33 16.47 26.83 17.66
C ALA A 33 15.20 26.58 16.84
N SER A 34 14.85 27.50 15.93
CA SER A 34 13.69 27.35 15.04
C SER A 34 13.87 26.23 14.01
N VAL A 35 15.09 26.05 13.49
CA VAL A 35 15.44 24.97 12.56
C VAL A 35 15.40 23.62 13.28
N THR A 36 16.03 23.52 14.44
CA THR A 36 16.01 22.29 15.25
C THR A 36 14.58 21.89 15.68
N PHE A 37 13.75 22.87 16.04
CA PHE A 37 12.35 22.62 16.38
C PHE A 37 11.54 22.14 15.16
N ARG A 38 11.72 22.78 14.00
CA ARG A 38 11.08 22.39 12.74
C ARG A 38 11.48 20.96 12.35
N ASP A 39 12.77 20.66 12.36
CA ASP A 39 13.27 19.35 11.94
C ASP A 39 12.82 18.24 12.91
N CYS A 40 12.77 18.53 14.22
CA CYS A 40 12.17 17.64 15.21
C CYS A 40 10.68 17.37 14.92
N PHE A 41 9.90 18.42 14.65
CA PHE A 41 8.49 18.29 14.30
C PHE A 41 8.29 17.45 13.03
N LEU A 42 9.09 17.67 11.99
CA LEU A 42 9.05 16.88 10.76
C LEU A 42 9.32 15.40 11.05
N CYS A 43 10.40 15.09 11.78
CA CYS A 43 10.78 13.72 12.15
C CYS A 43 9.68 13.01 12.97
N VAL A 44 9.11 13.69 13.97
CA VAL A 44 8.04 13.12 14.81
C VAL A 44 6.79 12.83 13.97
N SER A 45 6.38 13.76 13.10
CA SER A 45 5.21 13.55 12.23
C SER A 45 5.39 12.40 11.24
N ALA A 46 6.59 12.25 10.68
CA ALA A 46 6.94 11.14 9.80
C ALA A 46 6.92 9.80 10.55
N LEU A 47 7.43 9.76 11.78
CA LEU A 47 7.40 8.57 12.63
C LEU A 47 5.96 8.17 13.01
N ILE A 48 5.12 9.13 13.39
CA ILE A 48 3.70 8.87 13.68
C ILE A 48 3.01 8.28 12.45
N THR A 49 3.27 8.84 11.27
CA THR A 49 2.73 8.33 10.00
C THR A 49 3.18 6.89 9.77
N PHE A 50 4.48 6.61 9.93
CA PHE A 50 5.03 5.28 9.76
C PHE A 50 4.34 4.24 10.64
N VAL A 51 4.25 4.52 11.95
CA VAL A 51 3.61 3.61 12.91
C VAL A 51 2.14 3.43 12.56
N SER A 52 1.43 4.52 12.24
CA SER A 52 0.00 4.47 11.92
C SER A 52 -0.29 3.62 10.67
N VAL A 53 0.51 3.78 9.61
CA VAL A 53 0.35 3.01 8.38
C VAL A 53 0.73 1.55 8.61
N PHE A 54 1.78 1.26 9.38
CA PHE A 54 2.17 -0.11 9.70
C PHE A 54 1.10 -0.85 10.51
N VAL A 55 0.57 -0.21 11.57
CA VAL A 55 -0.54 -0.75 12.38
C VAL A 55 -1.76 -0.99 11.51
N THR A 56 -2.12 -0.02 10.66
CA THR A 56 -3.24 -0.15 9.72
C THR A 56 -3.05 -1.28 8.72
N GLY A 57 -1.82 -1.48 8.22
CA GLY A 57 -1.50 -2.62 7.37
C GLY A 57 -1.71 -3.95 8.09
N ALA A 58 -1.24 -4.08 9.33
CA ALA A 58 -1.45 -5.29 10.12
C ALA A 58 -2.94 -5.54 10.42
N ASP A 59 -3.70 -4.49 10.71
CA ASP A 59 -5.15 -4.59 10.92
C ASP A 59 -5.89 -4.94 9.64
N PHE A 60 -5.45 -4.44 8.49
CA PHE A 60 -5.99 -4.81 7.19
C PHE A 60 -5.77 -6.28 6.85
N VAL A 61 -4.58 -6.82 7.12
CA VAL A 61 -4.29 -8.26 7.02
C VAL A 61 -5.26 -9.06 7.90
N ARG A 62 -5.48 -8.62 9.15
CA ARG A 62 -6.43 -9.27 10.07
C ARG A 62 -7.87 -9.20 9.56
N PHE A 63 -8.27 -8.03 9.07
CA PHE A 63 -9.60 -7.74 8.57
C PHE A 63 -9.92 -8.61 7.36
N VAL A 64 -9.03 -8.72 6.38
CA VAL A 64 -9.30 -9.47 5.13
C VAL A 64 -9.10 -10.98 5.31
N SER A 65 -8.00 -11.40 5.94
CA SER A 65 -7.63 -12.83 5.99
C SER A 65 -8.04 -13.52 7.29
N PHE A 66 -7.71 -12.96 8.45
CA PHE A 66 -7.85 -13.68 9.72
C PHE A 66 -9.31 -13.82 10.16
N ARG A 67 -10.11 -12.75 10.07
CA ARG A 67 -11.52 -12.78 10.51
C ARG A 67 -12.33 -13.85 9.79
N ALA A 68 -12.07 -14.09 8.52
CA ALA A 68 -12.83 -15.04 7.71
C ALA A 68 -12.31 -16.49 7.82
N ILE A 69 -11.02 -16.69 8.10
CA ILE A 69 -10.43 -18.03 8.26
C ILE A 69 -10.68 -18.58 9.68
N TYR A 70 -10.47 -17.77 10.73
CA TYR A 70 -10.54 -18.24 12.11
C TYR A 70 -11.96 -18.50 12.63
N HIS A 71 -12.96 -17.82 12.08
CA HIS A 71 -14.36 -18.01 12.48
C HIS A 71 -14.89 -19.40 12.09
N ASN A 72 -14.29 -20.04 11.08
CA ASN A 72 -14.61 -21.41 10.70
C ASN A 72 -13.90 -22.43 11.62
N LEU A 73 -12.67 -22.13 12.04
CA LEU A 73 -11.86 -23.03 12.89
C LEU A 73 -12.34 -23.07 14.35
N SER A 74 -12.98 -22.01 14.83
CA SER A 74 -13.43 -21.86 16.22
C SER A 74 -14.82 -22.43 16.50
N GLY A 75 -15.52 -22.98 15.51
CA GLY A 75 -16.86 -23.56 15.68
C GLY A 75 -17.93 -22.56 16.13
N ALA A 76 -17.66 -21.25 16.00
CA ALA A 76 -18.57 -20.19 16.37
C ALA A 76 -19.84 -20.20 15.48
N ALA A 77 -20.90 -19.55 15.95
CA ALA A 77 -22.22 -19.51 15.29
C ALA A 77 -22.12 -19.27 13.78
N PRO A 78 -23.00 -19.88 12.97
CA PRO A 78 -22.90 -19.83 11.51
C PRO A 78 -22.88 -18.38 11.02
N LEU A 79 -21.86 -18.04 10.23
CA LEU A 79 -21.64 -16.71 9.64
C LEU A 79 -22.78 -16.26 8.73
N CYS A 80 -23.60 -17.19 8.25
CA CYS A 80 -24.69 -16.97 7.33
C CYS A 80 -25.90 -17.82 7.71
N ARG A 81 -27.08 -17.31 7.36
CA ARG A 81 -28.34 -18.02 7.52
C ARG A 81 -28.77 -18.62 6.17
N ASP A 82 -28.18 -19.77 5.85
CA ASP A 82 -28.33 -20.45 4.55
C ASP A 82 -29.78 -20.94 4.26
N SER A 83 -30.67 -20.89 5.25
CA SER A 83 -32.09 -21.25 5.11
C SER A 83 -32.98 -20.15 4.51
N VAL A 84 -32.49 -18.92 4.39
CA VAL A 84 -33.28 -17.78 3.87
C VAL A 84 -33.00 -17.59 2.37
N PRO A 85 -34.04 -17.52 1.52
CA PRO A 85 -33.86 -17.21 0.10
C PRO A 85 -33.27 -15.82 -0.11
N TRP A 86 -32.39 -15.67 -1.11
CA TRP A 86 -31.79 -14.38 -1.47
C TRP A 86 -32.81 -13.26 -1.69
N SER A 87 -33.97 -13.56 -2.29
CA SER A 87 -35.04 -12.58 -2.55
C SER A 87 -35.63 -11.97 -1.27
N VAL A 88 -35.64 -12.73 -0.17
CA VAL A 88 -36.11 -12.28 1.14
C VAL A 88 -34.99 -11.53 1.86
N ALA A 89 -33.77 -12.09 1.86
CA ALA A 89 -32.61 -11.47 2.49
C ALA A 89 -32.29 -10.07 1.91
N LEU A 90 -32.41 -9.90 0.59
CA LEU A 90 -32.17 -8.61 -0.08
C LEU A 90 -33.27 -7.56 0.14
N ARG A 91 -34.42 -7.96 0.70
CA ARG A 91 -35.51 -7.03 1.09
C ARG A 91 -35.50 -6.72 2.59
N ASP A 92 -34.65 -7.39 3.36
CA ASP A 92 -34.52 -7.13 4.79
C ASP A 92 -33.85 -5.76 5.01
N GLY A 93 -34.50 -4.91 5.79
CA GLY A 93 -33.98 -3.58 6.14
C GLY A 93 -32.65 -3.63 6.88
N VAL A 94 -32.38 -4.71 7.64
CA VAL A 94 -31.10 -4.87 8.35
C VAL A 94 -29.97 -5.13 7.36
N VAL A 95 -30.19 -6.01 6.38
CA VAL A 95 -29.21 -6.31 5.32
C VAL A 95 -28.95 -5.08 4.45
N LEU A 96 -30.01 -4.39 4.02
CA LEU A 96 -29.90 -3.18 3.21
C LEU A 96 -29.14 -2.06 3.94
N LYS A 97 -29.40 -1.88 5.24
CA LYS A 97 -28.68 -0.90 6.06
C LYS A 97 -27.19 -1.23 6.16
N ALA A 98 -26.84 -2.50 6.43
CA ALA A 98 -25.45 -2.94 6.51
C ALA A 98 -24.71 -2.72 5.17
N VAL A 99 -25.30 -3.15 4.06
CA VAL A 99 -24.74 -2.95 2.71
C VAL A 99 -24.59 -1.47 2.39
N ALA A 100 -25.56 -0.62 2.74
CA ALA A 100 -25.47 0.81 2.50
C ALA A 100 -24.32 1.47 3.29
N VAL A 101 -24.13 1.07 4.54
CA VAL A 101 -22.99 1.53 5.36
C VAL A 101 -21.67 1.08 4.76
N ASP A 102 -21.55 -0.19 4.39
CA ASP A 102 -20.32 -0.73 3.80
C ASP A 102 -19.98 -0.06 2.45
N VAL A 103 -20.97 0.16 1.58
CA VAL A 103 -20.80 0.92 0.33
C VAL A 103 -20.33 2.34 0.63
N PHE A 104 -20.95 3.01 1.60
CA PHE A 104 -20.54 4.36 2.01
C PHE A 104 -19.09 4.40 2.51
N LEU A 105 -18.68 3.43 3.34
CA LEU A 105 -17.31 3.33 3.84
C LEU A 105 -16.31 3.08 2.70
N LEU A 106 -16.65 2.22 1.73
CA LEU A 106 -15.82 1.96 0.55
C LEU A 106 -15.65 3.21 -0.32
N VAL A 107 -16.74 3.93 -0.57
CA VAL A 107 -16.73 5.18 -1.32
C VAL A 107 -15.95 6.26 -0.56
N LEU A 108 -16.12 6.38 0.75
CA LEU A 108 -15.37 7.32 1.58
C LEU A 108 -13.87 7.09 1.44
N PHE A 109 -13.44 5.83 1.56
CA PHE A 109 -12.03 5.45 1.40
C PHE A 109 -11.51 5.76 -0.01
N SER A 110 -12.19 5.31 -1.06
CA SER A 110 -11.70 5.47 -2.44
C SER A 110 -11.71 6.93 -2.90
N VAL A 111 -12.73 7.70 -2.51
CA VAL A 111 -12.82 9.14 -2.80
C VAL A 111 -11.74 9.88 -2.04
N GLN A 112 -11.53 9.63 -0.74
CA GLN A 112 -10.46 10.28 0.02
C GLN A 112 -9.09 10.00 -0.63
N HIS A 113 -8.81 8.75 -0.96
CA HIS A 113 -7.53 8.34 -1.52
C HIS A 113 -7.31 8.94 -2.92
N SER A 114 -8.32 8.87 -3.79
CA SER A 114 -8.22 9.37 -5.17
C SER A 114 -8.22 10.90 -5.25
N LEU A 115 -8.99 11.57 -4.39
CA LEU A 115 -9.12 13.03 -4.40
C LEU A 115 -7.81 13.72 -3.99
N LEU A 116 -7.10 13.19 -2.99
CA LEU A 116 -5.79 13.73 -2.62
C LEU A 116 -4.71 13.45 -3.67
N ALA A 117 -4.91 12.42 -4.49
CA ALA A 117 -4.03 12.09 -5.61
C ALA A 117 -4.31 13.01 -6.83
N TRP A 118 -5.53 13.54 -6.94
CA TRP A 118 -5.96 14.40 -8.05
C TRP A 118 -5.14 15.69 -8.14
N THR A 119 -4.55 15.94 -9.31
CA THR A 119 -3.59 17.02 -9.59
C THR A 119 -3.93 18.40 -8.99
N PRO A 120 -5.15 18.96 -9.16
CA PRO A 120 -5.46 20.28 -8.60
C PRO A 120 -5.44 20.29 -7.07
N VAL A 121 -6.02 19.29 -6.43
CA VAL A 121 -6.02 19.17 -4.96
C VAL A 121 -4.61 18.91 -4.46
N LYS A 122 -3.89 18.02 -5.14
CA LYS A 122 -2.50 17.69 -4.86
C LYS A 122 -1.60 18.93 -4.84
N GLN A 123 -1.72 19.81 -5.83
CA GLN A 123 -0.93 21.05 -5.90
C GLN A 123 -1.25 21.99 -4.73
N VAL A 124 -2.53 22.16 -4.40
CA VAL A 124 -2.94 22.99 -3.25
C VAL A 124 -2.40 22.40 -1.95
N CYS A 125 -2.53 21.09 -1.74
CA CYS A 125 -2.03 20.44 -0.54
C CYS A 125 -0.49 20.43 -0.47
N GLN A 126 0.20 20.29 -1.60
CA GLN A 126 1.66 20.43 -1.66
C GLN A 126 2.11 21.82 -1.25
N ASN A 127 1.39 22.87 -1.67
CA ASN A 127 1.71 24.25 -1.28
C ASN A 127 1.50 24.48 0.22
N VAL A 128 0.55 23.78 0.85
CA VAL A 128 0.24 23.92 2.28
C VAL A 128 1.18 23.09 3.17
N PHE A 129 1.40 21.82 2.82
CA PHE A 129 2.13 20.87 3.67
C PHE A 129 3.60 20.67 3.25
N GLY A 130 4.01 21.14 2.07
CA GLY A 130 5.36 20.99 1.55
C GLY A 130 5.85 19.55 1.58
N VAL A 131 6.98 19.34 2.25
CA VAL A 131 7.66 18.05 2.43
C VAL A 131 6.77 17.01 3.13
N LEU A 132 5.89 17.45 4.04
CA LEU A 132 5.03 16.54 4.82
C LEU A 132 3.84 16.02 4.03
N PHE A 133 3.52 16.59 2.87
CA PHE A 133 2.31 16.23 2.15
C PHE A 133 2.21 14.72 1.88
N ARG A 134 3.33 14.05 1.58
CA ARG A 134 3.35 12.59 1.39
C ARG A 134 2.99 11.83 2.67
N SER A 135 3.53 12.26 3.81
CA SER A 135 3.21 11.66 5.10
C SER A 135 1.75 11.92 5.50
N VAL A 136 1.24 13.14 5.30
CA VAL A 136 -0.17 13.50 5.54
C VAL A 136 -1.11 12.69 4.64
N TYR A 137 -0.77 12.52 3.37
CA TYR A 137 -1.52 11.66 2.44
C TYR A 137 -1.61 10.22 2.95
N CYS A 138 -0.47 9.63 3.31
CA CYS A 138 -0.41 8.26 3.82
C CYS A 138 -1.17 8.10 5.14
N PHE A 139 -1.01 9.06 6.06
CA PHE A 139 -1.69 9.07 7.35
C PHE A 139 -3.21 9.16 7.20
N THR A 140 -3.70 10.12 6.40
CA THR A 140 -5.15 10.29 6.18
C THR A 140 -5.76 9.10 5.44
N THR A 141 -5.03 8.50 4.50
CA THR A 141 -5.46 7.26 3.82
C THR A 141 -5.53 6.09 4.80
N ALA A 142 -4.53 5.94 5.68
CA ALA A 142 -4.56 4.91 6.72
C ALA A 142 -5.71 5.13 7.71
N ALA A 143 -5.98 6.38 8.11
CA ALA A 143 -7.12 6.72 8.96
C ALA A 143 -8.46 6.38 8.29
N ALA A 144 -8.65 6.72 7.01
CA ALA A 144 -9.85 6.37 6.25
C ALA A 144 -10.04 4.84 6.16
N LEU A 145 -8.95 4.09 5.96
CA LEU A 145 -8.98 2.63 5.95
C LEU A 145 -9.32 2.05 7.34
N GLN A 146 -8.78 2.62 8.42
CA GLN A 146 -9.14 2.24 9.79
C GLN A 146 -10.63 2.46 10.09
N ILE A 147 -11.18 3.61 9.67
CA ILE A 147 -12.62 3.91 9.78
C ILE A 147 -13.43 2.84 9.03
N LEU A 148 -13.05 2.51 7.80
CA LEU A 148 -13.69 1.45 7.02
C LEU A 148 -13.68 0.12 7.78
N MET A 149 -12.54 -0.31 8.28
CA MET A 149 -12.42 -1.61 8.98
C MET A 149 -13.17 -1.64 10.31
N HIS A 150 -13.18 -0.53 11.06
CA HIS A 150 -13.79 -0.44 12.37
C HIS A 150 -15.32 -0.40 12.30
N TYR A 151 -15.87 0.34 11.33
CA TYR A 151 -17.32 0.51 11.18
C TYR A 151 -17.96 -0.49 10.20
N TRP A 152 -17.16 -1.42 9.65
CA TRP A 152 -17.64 -2.47 8.74
C TRP A 152 -18.76 -3.31 9.35
N GLN A 153 -19.87 -3.46 8.62
CA GLN A 153 -21.06 -4.16 9.09
C GLN A 153 -21.12 -5.60 8.53
N PRO A 154 -20.76 -6.65 9.30
CA PRO A 154 -20.85 -8.01 8.81
C PRO A 154 -22.31 -8.40 8.53
N VAL A 155 -22.59 -8.90 7.32
CA VAL A 155 -23.95 -9.30 6.93
C VAL A 155 -24.18 -10.76 7.28
N THR A 156 -24.60 -11.02 8.52
CA THR A 156 -24.86 -12.39 9.02
C THR A 156 -26.28 -12.90 8.77
N SER A 157 -27.21 -11.99 8.46
CA SER A 157 -28.63 -12.31 8.24
C SER A 157 -28.95 -12.80 6.82
N ALA A 158 -27.98 -12.69 5.90
CA ALA A 158 -28.09 -13.19 4.53
C ALA A 158 -27.51 -14.61 4.40
N PRO A 159 -27.93 -15.38 3.37
CA PRO A 159 -27.23 -16.60 3.00
C PRO A 159 -25.82 -16.30 2.48
N CYS A 160 -24.92 -17.27 2.62
CA CYS A 160 -23.58 -17.18 2.03
C CYS A 160 -23.64 -17.51 0.54
N LEU A 161 -22.73 -16.93 -0.26
CA LEU A 161 -22.59 -17.29 -1.67
C LEU A 161 -22.05 -18.72 -1.81
N TRP A 162 -21.03 -19.05 -1.02
CA TRP A 162 -20.60 -20.42 -0.78
C TRP A 162 -20.08 -20.58 0.65
N SER A 163 -20.16 -21.80 1.17
CA SER A 163 -19.57 -22.21 2.44
C SER A 163 -19.21 -23.69 2.36
N VAL A 164 -17.93 -24.01 2.49
CA VAL A 164 -17.46 -25.40 2.45
C VAL A 164 -17.61 -26.01 3.84
N ARG A 165 -18.63 -26.86 4.01
CA ARG A 165 -18.99 -27.51 5.29
C ARG A 165 -19.01 -29.04 5.23
N THR A 166 -18.67 -29.63 4.09
CA THR A 166 -18.72 -31.08 3.88
C THR A 166 -17.40 -31.75 4.28
N ALA A 167 -17.44 -32.70 5.22
CA ALA A 167 -16.26 -33.48 5.58
C ALA A 167 -15.72 -34.29 4.38
N PRO A 168 -14.38 -34.36 4.17
CA PRO A 168 -13.30 -33.78 4.99
C PRO A 168 -12.86 -32.36 4.55
N TRP A 169 -13.52 -31.78 3.54
CA TRP A 169 -13.13 -30.50 2.94
C TRP A 169 -13.35 -29.30 3.86
N ASP A 170 -14.18 -29.46 4.89
CA ASP A 170 -14.36 -28.51 5.98
C ASP A 170 -13.04 -28.16 6.71
N ILE A 171 -12.07 -29.07 6.75
CA ILE A 171 -10.74 -28.84 7.35
C ILE A 171 -9.70 -28.48 6.27
N TRP A 172 -9.63 -29.23 5.19
CA TRP A 172 -8.57 -29.07 4.18
C TRP A 172 -8.68 -27.76 3.40
N PHE A 173 -9.90 -27.32 3.07
CA PHE A 173 -10.09 -26.12 2.26
C PHE A 173 -9.70 -24.83 3.01
N PRO A 174 -10.11 -24.59 4.27
CA PRO A 174 -9.60 -23.46 5.05
C PRO A 174 -8.09 -23.46 5.23
N LEU A 175 -7.46 -24.64 5.39
CA LEU A 175 -6.00 -24.77 5.50
C LEU A 175 -5.29 -24.31 4.22
N ILE A 176 -5.78 -24.74 3.05
CA ILE A 176 -5.25 -24.30 1.75
C ILE A 176 -5.40 -22.78 1.60
N CYS A 177 -6.58 -22.24 1.92
CA CYS A 177 -6.83 -20.80 1.89
C CYS A 177 -5.85 -20.03 2.82
N PHE A 178 -5.61 -20.55 4.02
CA PHE A 178 -4.66 -19.97 4.97
C PHE A 178 -3.23 -19.94 4.43
N ILE A 179 -2.74 -21.06 3.90
CA ILE A 179 -1.38 -21.16 3.33
C ILE A 179 -1.23 -20.18 2.16
N LEU A 180 -2.22 -20.13 1.26
CA LEU A 180 -2.16 -19.24 0.10
C LEU A 180 -2.26 -17.77 0.51
N HIS A 181 -3.12 -17.42 1.48
CA HIS A 181 -3.15 -16.07 2.05
C HIS A 181 -1.82 -15.69 2.68
N PHE A 182 -1.22 -16.58 3.47
CA PHE A 182 0.09 -16.34 4.08
C PHE A 182 1.16 -16.10 3.02
N LEU A 183 1.20 -16.93 1.97
CA LEU A 183 2.14 -16.78 0.87
C LEU A 183 1.93 -15.45 0.12
N CYS A 184 0.69 -15.09 -0.20
CA CYS A 184 0.35 -13.81 -0.80
C CYS A 184 0.88 -12.67 0.07
N TRP A 185 0.53 -12.60 1.37
CA TRP A 185 1.01 -11.54 2.26
C TRP A 185 2.54 -11.49 2.39
N ALA A 186 3.22 -12.63 2.43
CA ALA A 186 4.68 -12.69 2.44
C ALA A 186 5.28 -12.06 1.17
N ILE A 187 4.68 -12.33 0.00
CA ILE A 187 5.07 -11.70 -1.27
C ILE A 187 4.79 -10.20 -1.24
N ILE A 188 3.60 -9.77 -0.79
CA ILE A 188 3.23 -8.35 -0.65
C ILE A 188 4.26 -7.61 0.22
N CYS A 189 4.56 -8.12 1.41
CA CYS A 189 5.54 -7.55 2.32
C CYS A 189 6.94 -7.49 1.70
N SER A 190 7.34 -8.54 0.98
CA SER A 190 8.64 -8.58 0.29
C SER A 190 8.74 -7.49 -0.78
N ILE A 191 7.67 -7.30 -1.57
CA ILE A 191 7.59 -6.23 -2.57
C ILE A 191 7.68 -4.85 -1.89
N LEU A 192 6.96 -4.63 -0.79
CA LEU A 192 7.02 -3.36 -0.05
C LEU A 192 8.44 -3.03 0.43
N LEU A 193 9.21 -4.04 0.88
CA LEU A 193 10.61 -3.86 1.27
C LEU A 193 11.50 -3.53 0.07
N ILE A 194 11.32 -4.22 -1.07
CA ILE A 194 12.08 -3.98 -2.31
C ILE A 194 11.83 -2.56 -2.85
N PHE A 195 10.60 -2.06 -2.73
CA PHE A 195 10.18 -0.73 -3.20
C PHE A 195 10.53 0.40 -2.23
N ASP A 196 11.31 0.11 -1.18
CA ASP A 196 11.74 1.07 -0.16
C ASP A 196 10.56 1.73 0.57
N TYR A 197 9.93 0.94 1.43
CA TYR A 197 8.76 1.34 2.23
C TYR A 197 8.89 2.71 2.93
N PRO A 198 10.03 3.10 3.54
CA PRO A 198 10.22 4.44 4.08
C PRO A 198 10.13 5.57 3.05
N GLU A 199 10.60 5.35 1.83
CA GLU A 199 10.46 6.30 0.71
C GLU A 199 9.00 6.44 0.27
N LEU A 200 8.23 5.33 0.34
CA LEU A 200 6.81 5.34 0.04
C LEU A 200 5.99 6.20 1.01
N LEU A 201 6.44 6.30 2.27
CA LEU A 201 5.74 6.98 3.36
C LEU A 201 6.12 8.45 3.57
N GLY A 202 7.10 8.98 2.83
CA GLY A 202 7.55 10.37 3.02
C GLY A 202 8.78 10.52 3.92
N ILE A 203 9.28 9.43 4.53
CA ILE A 203 10.34 9.51 5.56
C ILE A 203 11.66 9.95 4.93
N LYS A 204 11.97 9.44 3.73
CA LYS A 204 13.17 9.89 3.02
C LYS A 204 13.11 11.35 2.61
N GLN A 205 11.94 11.83 2.20
CA GLN A 205 11.74 13.23 1.85
C GLN A 205 11.99 14.12 3.07
N VAL A 206 11.47 13.73 4.24
CA VAL A 206 11.76 14.42 5.51
C VAL A 206 13.24 14.35 5.88
N TYR A 207 13.86 13.16 5.78
CA TYR A 207 15.27 12.97 6.12
C TYR A 207 16.21 13.81 5.23
N TYR A 208 15.97 13.84 3.92
CA TYR A 208 16.78 14.60 2.98
C TYR A 208 16.60 16.12 3.15
N GLU A 209 15.41 16.57 3.52
CA GLU A 209 15.12 17.98 3.81
C GLU A 209 15.81 18.44 5.10
N CYS A 210 15.78 17.63 6.16
CA CYS A 210 16.55 17.91 7.39
C CYS A 210 18.06 17.95 7.15
N LEU A 211 18.57 17.26 6.12
CA LEU A 211 19.99 17.27 5.74
C LEU A 211 20.32 18.32 4.66
N GLY A 212 19.33 19.05 4.13
CA GLY A 212 19.53 20.02 3.05
C GLY A 212 19.92 19.40 1.69
N LEU A 213 19.62 18.12 1.47
CA LEU A 213 20.03 17.35 0.29
C LEU A 213 19.04 17.40 -0.89
N GLY A 214 17.88 18.04 -0.72
CA GLY A 214 16.82 18.15 -1.75
C GLY A 214 16.04 16.85 -2.00
N ASP A 215 15.16 16.82 -3.01
CA ASP A 215 14.22 15.70 -3.22
C ASP A 215 14.93 14.38 -3.63
N PRO A 216 14.82 13.29 -2.84
CA PRO A 216 15.46 12.01 -3.14
C PRO A 216 14.97 11.36 -4.44
N LEU A 217 13.78 11.72 -4.96
CA LEU A 217 13.27 11.17 -6.22
C LEU A 217 14.08 11.63 -7.44
N LEU A 218 14.69 12.82 -7.37
CA LEU A 218 15.51 13.37 -8.46
C LEU A 218 16.84 12.63 -8.64
N LEU A 219 17.29 11.85 -7.65
CA LEU A 219 18.52 11.05 -7.74
C LEU A 219 18.33 9.71 -8.46
N LYS A 220 17.08 9.27 -8.73
CA LYS A 220 16.84 7.99 -9.43
C LYS A 220 16.92 8.16 -10.94
N SER A 221 17.48 7.17 -11.65
CA SER A 221 17.54 7.18 -13.12
C SER A 221 16.14 7.26 -13.75
N GLU A 222 16.00 7.95 -14.88
CA GLU A 222 14.71 8.10 -15.59
C GLU A 222 14.03 6.75 -15.91
N ARG A 223 14.83 5.72 -16.21
CA ARG A 223 14.31 4.36 -16.47
C ARG A 223 13.70 3.73 -15.23
N ALA A 224 14.31 3.94 -14.06
CA ALA A 224 13.75 3.50 -12.79
C ALA A 224 12.47 4.29 -12.48
N GLN A 225 12.49 5.62 -12.61
CA GLN A 225 11.30 6.46 -12.39
C GLN A 225 10.13 6.02 -13.30
N ARG A 226 10.40 5.72 -14.57
CA ARG A 226 9.42 5.20 -15.51
C ARG A 226 8.90 3.82 -15.11
N LEU A 227 9.78 2.92 -14.64
CA LEU A 227 9.34 1.63 -14.13
C LEU A 227 8.43 1.78 -12.90
N TYR A 228 8.80 2.62 -11.93
CA TYR A 228 7.95 2.92 -10.77
C TYR A 228 6.63 3.59 -11.19
N ALA A 229 6.60 4.36 -12.28
CA ALA A 229 5.39 4.97 -12.83
C ALA A 229 4.39 3.95 -13.41
N HIS A 230 4.91 2.84 -13.95
CA HIS A 230 4.12 1.86 -14.68
C HIS A 230 3.85 0.57 -13.90
N LEU A 231 4.75 0.16 -12.99
CA LEU A 231 4.44 -0.81 -11.92
C LEU A 231 3.55 -0.14 -10.86
N ARG A 232 2.36 0.31 -11.29
CA ARG A 232 1.40 1.03 -10.44
C ARG A 232 0.99 0.18 -9.24
N HIS A 233 0.86 -1.14 -9.44
CA HIS A 233 0.49 -2.07 -8.39
C HIS A 233 1.09 -3.47 -8.62
N PRO A 234 2.37 -3.70 -8.24
CA PRO A 234 3.00 -5.03 -8.27
C PRO A 234 2.31 -6.07 -7.36
N VAL A 235 1.33 -5.62 -6.57
CA VAL A 235 0.63 -6.35 -5.51
C VAL A 235 -0.81 -6.74 -5.92
N CYS A 236 -1.25 -6.37 -7.13
CA CYS A 236 -2.64 -6.56 -7.56
C CYS A 236 -3.06 -8.03 -7.52
N VAL A 237 -2.22 -8.93 -8.00
CA VAL A 237 -2.56 -10.36 -8.13
C VAL A 237 -2.70 -11.01 -6.75
N GLU A 238 -1.78 -10.71 -5.85
CA GLU A 238 -1.76 -11.21 -4.49
C GLU A 238 -2.97 -10.68 -3.71
N LEU A 239 -3.27 -9.39 -3.84
CA LEU A 239 -4.42 -8.78 -3.17
C LEU A 239 -5.75 -9.30 -3.72
N LEU A 240 -5.89 -9.46 -5.04
CA LEU A 240 -7.05 -10.11 -5.65
C LEU A 240 -7.22 -11.55 -5.14
N THR A 241 -6.13 -12.31 -5.05
CA THR A 241 -6.16 -13.68 -4.51
C THR A 241 -6.67 -13.67 -3.08
N VAL A 242 -6.16 -12.78 -2.23
CA VAL A 242 -6.57 -12.66 -0.82
C VAL A 242 -8.03 -12.19 -0.66
N LEU A 243 -8.55 -11.39 -1.59
CA LEU A 243 -9.94 -10.90 -1.56
C LEU A 243 -10.97 -11.97 -1.95
N TRP A 244 -10.61 -12.88 -2.87
CA TRP A 244 -11.54 -13.87 -3.42
C TRP A 244 -11.42 -15.26 -2.80
N LEU A 245 -10.25 -15.62 -2.27
CA LEU A 245 -9.98 -16.98 -1.79
C LEU A 245 -10.36 -17.17 -0.32
N LEU A 246 -11.66 -17.31 -0.03
CA LEU A 246 -12.14 -17.56 1.34
C LEU A 246 -12.97 -18.84 1.46
N PRO A 247 -12.87 -19.56 2.60
CA PRO A 247 -13.61 -20.80 2.83
C PRO A 247 -15.13 -20.60 2.92
N THR A 248 -15.54 -19.41 3.33
CA THR A 248 -16.94 -18.99 3.41
C THR A 248 -17.04 -17.56 2.92
N PHE A 249 -18.01 -17.29 2.04
CA PHE A 249 -18.10 -16.03 1.30
C PHE A 249 -19.46 -15.35 1.54
N PRO A 250 -19.57 -14.54 2.61
CA PRO A 250 -20.79 -13.78 2.92
C PRO A 250 -20.95 -12.56 2.00
N LEU A 251 -22.13 -11.93 2.03
CA LEU A 251 -22.49 -10.82 1.14
C LEU A 251 -21.59 -9.59 1.30
N ASP A 252 -21.22 -9.22 2.54
CA ASP A 252 -20.32 -8.10 2.79
C ASP A 252 -18.93 -8.35 2.17
N ARG A 253 -18.43 -9.58 2.24
CA ARG A 253 -17.14 -9.94 1.61
C ARG A 253 -17.20 -9.90 0.11
N LEU A 254 -18.31 -10.34 -0.50
CA LEU A 254 -18.52 -10.18 -1.93
C LEU A 254 -18.50 -8.70 -2.34
N LEU A 255 -19.18 -7.84 -1.58
CA LEU A 255 -19.18 -6.40 -1.83
C LEU A 255 -17.75 -5.83 -1.77
N LEU A 256 -17.01 -6.14 -0.70
CA LEU A 256 -15.61 -5.72 -0.54
C LEU A 256 -14.73 -6.21 -1.70
N ALA A 257 -14.81 -7.50 -2.04
CA ALA A 257 -13.99 -8.12 -3.07
C ALA A 257 -14.28 -7.52 -4.45
N VAL A 258 -15.55 -7.41 -4.84
CA VAL A 258 -15.95 -6.83 -6.13
C VAL A 258 -15.52 -5.37 -6.22
N TYR A 259 -15.80 -4.57 -5.18
CA TYR A 259 -15.47 -3.15 -5.18
C TYR A 259 -13.96 -2.91 -5.29
N LEU A 260 -13.17 -3.57 -4.43
CA LEU A 260 -11.72 -3.42 -4.46
C LEU A 260 -11.11 -4.01 -5.72
N SER A 261 -11.65 -5.10 -6.28
CA SER A 261 -11.19 -5.63 -7.56
C SER A 261 -11.42 -4.64 -8.70
N ALA A 262 -12.63 -4.08 -8.79
CA ALA A 262 -12.94 -3.04 -9.78
C ALA A 262 -12.03 -1.82 -9.60
N TYR A 263 -11.81 -1.38 -8.36
CA TYR A 263 -10.91 -0.28 -8.04
C TYR A 263 -9.47 -0.56 -8.49
N LEU A 264 -8.93 -1.74 -8.18
CA LEU A 264 -7.58 -2.15 -8.58
C LEU A 264 -7.41 -2.27 -10.10
N ILE A 265 -8.41 -2.84 -10.79
CA ILE A 265 -8.37 -2.98 -12.26
C ILE A 265 -8.42 -1.62 -12.94
N LEU A 266 -9.28 -0.70 -12.48
CA LEU A 266 -9.35 0.66 -13.01
C LEU A 266 -8.06 1.46 -12.75
N ALA A 267 -7.33 1.16 -11.67
CA ALA A 267 -6.05 1.79 -11.36
C ALA A 267 -4.87 1.20 -12.15
N HIS A 268 -4.99 -0.04 -12.65
CA HIS A 268 -3.91 -0.75 -13.30
C HIS A 268 -3.80 -0.39 -14.81
N SER A 269 -2.71 0.28 -15.20
CA SER A 269 -2.35 0.50 -16.61
C SER A 269 -0.89 0.12 -16.85
N LEU A 270 -0.63 -1.13 -17.20
CA LEU A 270 0.68 -1.57 -17.67
C LEU A 270 0.79 -1.41 -19.18
N ASP A 271 1.88 -0.82 -19.66
CA ASP A 271 2.21 -0.76 -21.09
C ASP A 271 3.28 -1.81 -21.45
N ALA A 272 3.32 -2.25 -22.70
CA ALA A 272 4.20 -3.33 -23.20
C ALA A 272 5.70 -3.02 -23.02
N GLN A 273 6.06 -1.74 -22.95
CA GLN A 273 7.44 -1.29 -22.82
C GLN A 273 8.02 -1.51 -21.40
N ASP A 274 7.18 -1.59 -20.37
CA ASP A 274 7.62 -1.79 -18.98
C ASP A 274 7.88 -3.26 -18.67
N CYS A 275 7.04 -4.14 -19.23
CA CYS A 275 7.29 -5.58 -19.25
C CYS A 275 8.66 -5.89 -19.85
N ALA A 276 9.07 -5.19 -20.91
CA ALA A 276 10.38 -5.37 -21.52
C ALA A 276 11.53 -4.92 -20.59
N TYR A 277 11.35 -3.83 -19.84
CA TYR A 277 12.35 -3.34 -18.88
C TYR A 277 12.51 -4.29 -17.68
N LEU A 278 11.41 -4.73 -17.07
CA LEU A 278 11.41 -5.75 -16.01
C LEU A 278 12.15 -7.01 -16.42
N ARG A 279 11.87 -7.50 -17.63
CA ARG A 279 12.51 -8.71 -18.14
C ARG A 279 14.02 -8.54 -18.31
N ARG A 280 14.49 -7.36 -18.70
CA ARG A 280 15.93 -7.05 -18.78
C ARG A 280 16.57 -6.98 -17.40
N GLN A 281 15.90 -6.36 -16.43
CA GLN A 281 16.42 -6.20 -15.08
C GLN A 281 16.48 -7.53 -14.33
N LEU A 282 15.45 -8.36 -14.46
CA LEU A 282 15.42 -9.73 -13.93
C LEU A 282 16.51 -10.59 -14.58
N ARG A 283 16.69 -10.50 -15.91
CA ARG A 283 17.75 -11.24 -16.61
C ARG A 283 19.14 -10.81 -16.16
N SER A 284 19.37 -9.51 -15.96
CA SER A 284 20.66 -9.00 -15.45
C SER A 284 20.93 -9.49 -14.02
N LYS A 285 19.92 -9.53 -13.15
CA LYS A 285 20.06 -10.07 -11.79
C LYS A 285 20.28 -11.59 -11.78
N LEU A 286 19.55 -12.34 -12.61
CA LEU A 286 19.76 -13.78 -12.76
C LEU A 286 21.16 -14.10 -13.28
N GLN A 287 21.67 -13.31 -14.24
CA GLN A 287 23.03 -13.45 -14.75
C GLN A 287 24.10 -13.20 -13.69
N LEU A 288 23.89 -12.25 -12.79
CA LEU A 288 24.77 -12.01 -11.65
C LEU A 288 24.75 -13.17 -10.64
N PHE A 289 23.61 -13.84 -10.46
CA PHE A 289 23.52 -15.02 -9.58
C PHE A 289 24.03 -16.30 -10.24
N SER A 290 24.01 -16.39 -11.57
CA SER A 290 24.51 -17.54 -12.34
C SER A 290 25.96 -17.40 -12.77
N ALA A 291 26.56 -16.22 -12.66
CA ALA A 291 27.98 -16.02 -12.91
C ALA A 291 28.77 -16.82 -11.85
N PRO A 292 29.65 -17.76 -12.26
CA PRO A 292 30.51 -18.46 -11.32
C PRO A 292 31.34 -17.43 -10.54
N LEU A 293 31.58 -17.70 -9.25
CA LEU A 293 32.62 -17.04 -8.46
C LEU A 293 34.00 -17.43 -9.01
N GLU A 294 34.33 -17.00 -10.22
CA GLU A 294 35.68 -17.10 -10.78
C GLU A 294 36.31 -15.72 -10.70
N GLY A 295 37.11 -15.50 -9.66
CA GLY A 295 37.81 -14.23 -9.51
C GLY A 295 38.45 -13.97 -8.15
N SER A 296 38.99 -14.99 -7.48
CA SER A 296 39.91 -14.78 -6.36
C SER A 296 41.06 -15.78 -6.40
N ASP A 297 41.73 -15.92 -7.56
CA ASP A 297 43.02 -16.61 -7.66
C ASP A 297 43.76 -16.16 -8.93
N GLN A 298 44.26 -14.92 -8.93
CA GLN A 298 45.37 -14.52 -9.81
C GLN A 298 46.00 -13.22 -9.31
N SER A 299 46.71 -13.30 -8.19
CA SER A 299 47.74 -12.32 -7.84
C SER A 299 48.80 -13.00 -6.97
N ASN A 300 49.57 -13.92 -7.57
CA ASN A 300 50.90 -14.28 -7.09
C ASN A 300 51.61 -15.02 -8.22
N ASN A 301 52.44 -14.31 -8.98
CA ASN A 301 53.78 -14.71 -9.41
C ASN A 301 54.18 -13.99 -10.70
N THR A 302 54.65 -12.76 -10.54
CA THR A 302 55.62 -12.17 -11.48
C THR A 302 56.63 -11.38 -10.68
N HIS A 303 57.56 -12.09 -10.05
CA HIS A 303 58.84 -11.51 -9.64
C HIS A 303 59.94 -12.58 -9.63
N LYS A 304 60.78 -12.53 -10.67
CA LYS A 304 62.20 -12.93 -10.78
C LYS A 304 62.46 -13.74 -12.05
N THR A 305 63.13 -13.09 -13.00
CA THR A 305 64.50 -13.47 -13.39
C THR A 305 65.11 -12.29 -14.12
N ASP A 306 66.22 -11.81 -13.56
CA ASP A 306 67.28 -11.09 -14.25
C ASP A 306 67.92 -11.98 -15.34
#